data_AF-A0A510TT90-F1
#
_entry.id   AF-A0A510TT90-F1
#
_cell.length_a   1.000
_cell.length_b   1.000
_cell.length_c   1.000
_cell.angle_alpha   90.00
_cell.angle_beta   90.00
_cell.angle_gamma   90.00
#
_symmetry.space_group_name_H-M   'P 1'
#
loop_
_entity.id
_entity.type
_entity.pdbx_description
1 polymer ?
#
loop_
_entity_poly.entity_id
_entity_poly.type
_entity_poly.pdbx_seq_one_letter_code
_entity_poly.pdbx_strand_id
1 'polypeptide(L)'
;MSESRPAAPRARARAEQLLGEGHPAKEVARRLGVSVTTVYRWRRSTGPASDLAQARARVGELEREVLLCRQVIATMRQMMPPKDVTR
;
A
#
# COMPACT_ATOMS: atom_id res chain seq x y z
N MET A 1 -21.36 4.49 32.55
CA MET A 1 -21.00 3.52 31.49
C MET A 1 -19.67 3.95 30.91
N SER A 2 -18.57 3.31 31.30
CA SER A 2 -17.24 3.66 30.79
C SER A 2 -17.06 3.00 29.43
N GLU A 3 -17.28 3.76 28.36
CA GLU A 3 -16.96 3.31 27.01
C GLU A 3 -15.46 3.06 26.91
N SER A 4 -15.12 1.77 26.79
CA SER A 4 -13.75 1.29 26.65
C SER A 4 -13.16 1.89 25.37
N ARG A 5 -12.30 2.92 25.53
CA ARG A 5 -11.58 3.51 24.40
C ARG A 5 -10.80 2.41 23.69
N PRO A 6 -11.06 2.15 22.40
CA PRO A 6 -10.33 1.12 21.67
C PRO A 6 -8.82 1.44 21.69
N ALA A 7 -7.99 0.39 21.77
CA ALA A 7 -6.54 0.54 21.67
C ALA A 7 -6.19 1.36 20.42
N ALA A 8 -5.37 2.41 20.58
CA ALA A 8 -5.10 3.41 19.54
C ALA A 8 -4.75 2.85 18.14
N PRO A 9 -4.02 1.73 18.00
CA PRO A 9 -3.75 1.12 16.69
C PRO A 9 -5.01 0.58 15.99
N ARG A 10 -5.92 -0.05 16.74
CA ARG A 10 -7.18 -0.61 16.19
C ARG A 10 -8.14 0.50 15.76
N ALA A 11 -8.22 1.57 16.56
CA ALA A 11 -9.03 2.74 16.24
C ALA A 11 -8.56 3.42 14.95
N ARG A 12 -7.25 3.54 14.76
CA ARG A 12 -6.66 4.13 13.55
C ARG A 12 -6.98 3.30 12.30
N ALA A 13 -6.73 1.99 12.32
CA ALA A 13 -7.01 1.12 11.17
C ALA A 13 -8.49 1.16 10.77
N ARG A 14 -9.40 1.16 11.76
CA ARG A 14 -10.84 1.28 11.49
C ARG A 14 -11.23 2.65 10.95
N ALA A 15 -10.58 3.73 11.40
CA ALA A 15 -10.79 5.06 10.87
C ALA A 15 -10.35 5.16 9.40
N GLU A 16 -9.20 4.59 9.06
CA GLU A 16 -8.67 4.55 7.68
C GLU A 16 -9.63 3.81 6.74
N GLN A 17 -10.17 2.66 7.17
CA GLN A 17 -11.20 1.94 6.43
C GLN A 17 -12.45 2.80 6.18
N LEU A 18 -13.04 3.36 7.23
CA LEU A 18 -14.29 4.15 7.11
C LEU A 18 -14.10 5.41 6.24
N LEU A 19 -12.93 6.04 6.31
CA LEU A 19 -12.58 7.17 5.46
C LEU A 19 -12.40 6.74 3.99
N GLY A 20 -11.82 5.56 3.74
CA GLY A 20 -11.71 4.97 2.39
C GLY A 20 -13.08 4.60 1.80
N GLU A 21 -14.03 4.20 2.63
CA GLU A 21 -15.44 3.97 2.25
C GLU A 21 -16.22 5.28 1.99
N GLY A 22 -15.60 6.45 2.19
CA GLY A 22 -16.21 7.77 1.92
C GLY A 22 -16.98 8.38 3.10
N HIS A 23 -16.93 7.79 4.30
CA HIS A 23 -17.60 8.38 5.46
C HIS A 23 -16.92 9.70 5.90
N PRO A 24 -17.70 10.73 6.28
CA PRO A 24 -17.14 11.99 6.73
C PRO A 24 -16.40 11.86 8.07
N ALA A 25 -15.30 12.59 8.23
CA ALA A 25 -14.43 12.52 9.41
C ALA A 25 -15.16 12.74 10.75
N LYS A 26 -16.21 13.58 10.76
CA LYS A 26 -17.06 13.81 11.94
C LYS A 26 -17.83 12.56 12.35
N GLU A 27 -18.35 11.81 11.38
CA GLU A 27 -19.07 10.58 11.64
C GLU A 27 -18.11 9.48 12.11
N VAL A 28 -16.95 9.35 11.47
CA VAL A 28 -15.91 8.40 11.87
C VAL A 28 -15.47 8.64 13.31
N ALA A 29 -15.26 9.91 13.69
CA ALA A 29 -14.90 10.30 15.05
C ALA A 29 -15.94 9.87 16.09
N ARG A 30 -17.24 10.11 15.80
CA ARG A 30 -18.35 9.68 16.64
C ARG A 30 -18.41 8.16 16.77
N ARG A 31 -18.30 7.42 15.66
CA ARG A 31 -18.35 5.94 15.64
C ARG A 31 -17.21 5.30 16.45
N LEU A 32 -16.06 5.97 16.55
CA LEU A 32 -14.85 5.42 17.19
C LEU A 32 -14.57 6.01 18.58
N GLY A 33 -15.38 6.96 19.06
CA GLY A 33 -15.17 7.61 20.35
C GLY A 33 -13.88 8.44 20.43
N VAL A 34 -13.43 9.02 19.31
CA VAL A 34 -12.21 9.83 19.21
C VAL A 34 -12.53 11.26 18.77
N SER A 35 -11.59 12.19 18.97
CA SER A 35 -11.77 13.56 18.49
C SER A 35 -11.72 13.62 16.96
N VAL A 36 -12.50 14.54 16.37
CA VAL A 36 -12.47 14.81 14.93
C VAL A 36 -11.07 15.26 14.47
N THR A 37 -10.34 15.99 15.32
CA THR A 37 -8.95 16.39 15.08
C THR A 37 -8.01 15.19 14.94
N THR A 38 -8.23 14.13 15.71
CA THR A 38 -7.46 12.88 15.62
C THR A 38 -7.71 12.19 14.28
N VAL A 39 -8.96 12.16 13.82
CA VAL A 39 -9.33 11.59 12.51
C VAL A 39 -8.70 12.39 11.36
N TYR A 40 -8.73 13.73 11.41
CA TYR A 40 -8.06 14.55 10.39
C TYR A 40 -6.54 14.33 10.36
N ARG A 41 -5.91 14.14 11.53
CA ARG A 41 -4.49 13.82 11.62
C ARG A 41 -4.19 12.48 10.95
N TRP A 42 -4.98 11.44 11.24
CA TRP A 42 -4.84 10.14 10.60
C TRP A 42 -5.03 10.21 9.09
N ARG A 43 -6.09 10.89 8.62
CA ARG A 43 -6.35 11.11 7.19
C ARG A 43 -5.17 11.79 6.49
N ARG A 44 -4.51 12.75 7.15
CA ARG A 44 -3.34 13.44 6.59
C ARG A 44 -2.12 12.52 6.50
N SER A 45 -1.94 11.62 7.47
CA SER A 45 -0.84 10.66 7.47
C SER A 45 -1.00 9.52 6.47
N THR A 46 -2.23 9.16 6.09
CA THR A 46 -2.54 8.16 5.05
C THR A 46 -2.86 8.78 3.69
N GLY A 47 -2.59 10.08 3.53
CA GLY A 47 -2.89 10.79 2.29
C GLY A 47 -2.15 10.24 1.06
N PRO A 48 -2.53 10.71 -0.14
CA PRO A 48 -2.02 10.23 -1.43
C PRO A 48 -0.50 10.32 -1.58
N ALA A 49 0.17 11.18 -0.81
CA ALA A 49 1.64 11.24 -0.79
C ALA A 49 2.28 9.95 -0.24
N SER A 50 1.67 9.30 0.76
CA SER A 50 2.13 8.03 1.32
C SER A 50 1.89 6.88 0.35
N ASP A 51 0.70 6.84 -0.25
CA ASP A 51 0.31 5.83 -1.24
C ASP A 51 1.19 5.92 -2.50
N LEU A 52 1.41 7.14 -3.00
CA LEU A 52 2.30 7.38 -4.14
C LEU A 52 3.77 7.05 -3.81
N ALA A 53 4.22 7.27 -2.57
CA ALA A 53 5.56 6.86 -2.15
C ALA A 53 5.70 5.33 -2.11
N GLN A 54 4.70 4.63 -1.59
CA GLN A 54 4.67 3.16 -1.60
C GLN A 54 4.61 2.60 -3.03
N ALA A 55 3.76 3.18 -3.89
CA ALA A 55 3.67 2.81 -5.30
C ALA A 55 5.01 2.99 -6.02
N ARG A 56 5.69 4.13 -5.83
CA ARG A 56 7.03 4.36 -6.39
C ARG A 56 8.06 3.35 -5.90
N ALA A 57 8.05 3.03 -4.61
CA ALA A 57 8.96 2.03 -4.05
C ALA A 57 8.72 0.66 -4.70
N ARG A 58 7.45 0.27 -4.88
CA ARG A 58 7.09 -1.00 -5.54
C ARG A 58 7.46 -1.03 -7.01
N VAL A 59 7.29 0.08 -7.73
CA VAL A 59 7.74 0.20 -9.14
C VAL A 59 9.25 -0.03 -9.23
N GLY A 60 10.05 0.64 -8.40
CA GLY A 60 11.51 0.46 -8.43
C GLY A 60 11.97 -0.95 -8.04
N GLU A 61 11.24 -1.64 -7.17
CA GLU A 61 11.50 -3.06 -6.86
C GLU A 61 11.22 -3.96 -8.06
N LEU A 62 10.04 -3.82 -8.67
CA LEU A 62 9.66 -4.61 -9.84
C LEU A 62 10.58 -4.37 -11.03
N GLU A 63 11.01 -3.12 -11.25
CA GLU A 63 11.98 -2.79 -12.29
C GLU A 63 13.31 -3.51 -12.09
N ARG A 64 13.79 -3.65 -10.84
CA ARG A 64 14.99 -4.43 -10.53
C ARG A 64 14.80 -5.92 -10.78
N GLU A 65 13.67 -6.49 -10.36
CA GLU A 65 13.34 -7.90 -10.61
C GLU A 65 13.31 -8.18 -12.12
N VAL A 66 12.63 -7.33 -12.90
CA VAL A 66 12.55 -7.47 -14.36
C VAL A 66 13.93 -7.39 -15.01
N LEU A 67 14.79 -6.49 -14.55
CA LEU A 67 16.15 -6.36 -15.07
C LEU A 67 16.95 -7.65 -14.83
N LEU A 68 16.87 -8.22 -13.62
CA LEU A 68 17.53 -9.48 -13.28
C LEU A 68 17.01 -10.64 -14.13
N CYS A 69 15.70 -10.78 -14.27
CA CYS A 69 15.11 -11.81 -15.13
C CYS A 69 15.59 -11.71 -16.58
N ARG A 70 15.65 -10.48 -17.12
CA ARG A 70 16.14 -10.25 -18.49
C ARG A 70 17.61 -10.65 -18.66
N GLN A 71 18.45 -10.34 -17.67
CA GLN A 71 19.85 -10.75 -17.68
C GLN A 71 20.00 -12.27 -17.65
N VAL A 72 19.26 -12.94 -16.76
CA VAL A 72 19.26 -14.42 -16.69
C VAL A 72 18.83 -15.03 -18.02
N ILE A 73 17.74 -14.53 -18.63
CA ILE A 73 17.27 -15.00 -19.93
C ILE A 73 18.33 -14.79 -21.01
N ALA A 74 19.01 -13.63 -21.02
CA ALA A 74 20.06 -13.34 -21.99
C ALA A 74 21.25 -14.30 -21.83
N THR A 75 21.69 -14.55 -20.60
CA THR A 75 22.77 -15.51 -20.31
C THR A 75 22.38 -16.93 -20.73
N MET A 76 21.15 -17.35 -20.42
CA MET A 76 20.65 -18.67 -20.81
C MET A 76 20.62 -18.84 -22.34
N ARG A 77 20.18 -17.82 -23.08
CA ARG A 77 20.20 -17.82 -24.55
C ARG A 77 21.61 -17.94 -25.13
N GLN A 78 22.63 -17.39 -24.45
CA GLN A 78 24.02 -17.51 -24.89
C GLN A 78 24.57 -18.92 -24.67
N MET A 79 24.23 -19.56 -23.53
CA MET A 79 24.68 -20.92 -23.22
C MET A 79 23.90 -22.00 -23.97
N MET A 80 22.63 -21.73 -24.28
CA MET A 80 21.75 -22.60 -25.05
C MET A 80 21.27 -21.83 -26.27
N PRO A 81 22.05 -21.79 -27.36
CA PRO A 81 21.55 -21.25 -28.61
C PRO A 81 20.27 -22.01 -28.95
N PRO A 82 19.20 -21.29 -29.36
CA PRO A 82 17.95 -21.94 -29.69
C PRO A 82 18.24 -23.04 -30.70
N LYS A 83 17.75 -24.25 -30.44
CA LYS A 83 17.79 -25.32 -31.43
C LYS A 83 17.14 -24.75 -32.69
N ASP A 84 17.91 -24.57 -33.75
CA ASP A 84 17.35 -24.27 -35.06
C ASP A 84 16.25 -25.30 -35.31
N VAL A 85 15.02 -24.81 -35.45
CA VAL A 85 13.90 -25.65 -35.83
C VAL A 85 14.13 -25.92 -37.31
N THR A 86 14.95 -26.93 -37.61
CA THR A 86 15.22 -27.36 -38.99
C THR A 86 13.89 -27.77 -39.63
N ARG A 87 13.59 -27.07 -40.72
CA ARG A 87 12.42 -27.22 -41.59
C ARG A 87 12.30 -28.62 -42.18
#